data_AF-A0A975RDR0-F1
#
_entry.id   AF-A0A975RDR0-F1
#
_cell.length_a   1.000
_cell.length_b   1.000
_cell.length_c   1.000
_cell.angle_alpha   90.00
_cell.angle_beta   90.00
_cell.angle_gamma   90.00
#
_symmetry.space_group_name_H-M   'P 1'
#
loop_
_entity.id
_entity.type
_entity.pdbx_description
1 polymer ?
#
loop_
_entity_poly.entity_id
_entity_poly.type
_entity_poly.pdbx_seq_one_letter_code
_entity_poly.pdbx_strand_id
1 'polypeptide(L)'
;MHILRRSQPGRYSGEWGVFGEGRMAMAERNRVTPLGDIEAIPLRGAWTGNRGILHAGREIVRYHASDLWITCALEFRGRWNEQWRPHRFTFLYFHDEAVSFAAGHRPCGECRWGAYRAYRAAWAAEFGGDEPSAKEMNRRLHAERIVRGTHRRRFHELPWPGLPDGTFVLVDGVPSVVLGSCVVEWTRTGYGRARPRPARGAAEVVTPPSTVAVLRAGYPVQLDGELDIRKV
;
A
#
# COMPACT_ATOMS: atom_id res chain seq x y z
N MET A 1 -67.37 -16.28 15.05
CA MET A 1 -65.93 -16.01 15.29
C MET A 1 -65.66 -14.56 14.96
N HIS A 2 -65.24 -13.81 15.97
CA HIS A 2 -65.30 -12.34 16.04
C HIS A 2 -64.15 -11.64 15.32
N ILE A 3 -64.51 -10.51 14.72
CA ILE A 3 -63.66 -9.35 14.38
C ILE A 3 -63.27 -8.62 15.68
N LEU A 4 -61.98 -8.35 15.91
CA LEU A 4 -61.47 -7.35 16.89
C LEU A 4 -60.17 -6.76 16.33
N ARG A 5 -60.13 -5.49 15.90
CA ARG A 5 -59.98 -4.21 16.64
C ARG A 5 -58.51 -3.78 16.85
N ARG A 6 -58.27 -2.52 16.44
CA ARG A 6 -57.04 -1.71 16.53
C ARG A 6 -56.49 -1.58 17.96
N SER A 7 -55.18 -1.38 18.07
CA SER A 7 -54.54 -0.60 19.14
C SER A 7 -53.42 0.28 18.55
N GLN A 8 -53.38 1.52 19.03
CA GLN A 8 -52.58 2.66 18.54
C GLN A 8 -51.10 2.56 18.92
N PRO A 9 -50.20 3.26 18.20
CA PRO A 9 -48.82 3.45 18.63
C PRO A 9 -48.75 4.36 19.87
N GLY A 10 -48.08 3.88 20.91
CA GLY A 10 -47.82 4.63 22.13
C GLY A 10 -46.97 5.86 21.85
N ARG A 11 -47.39 6.99 22.41
CA ARG A 11 -46.57 8.19 22.55
C ARG A 11 -45.43 7.89 23.51
N TYR A 12 -44.20 7.87 23.03
CA TYR A 12 -43.03 8.13 23.87
C TYR A 12 -42.63 9.60 23.66
N SER A 13 -43.03 10.42 24.62
CA SER A 13 -42.40 11.70 24.92
C SER A 13 -41.02 11.39 25.51
N GLY A 14 -39.97 11.63 24.74
CA GLY A 14 -38.58 11.57 25.19
C GLY A 14 -37.81 12.62 24.41
N GLU A 15 -37.20 13.54 25.15
CA GLU A 15 -36.50 14.70 24.66
C GLU A 15 -35.43 14.30 23.64
N TRP A 16 -35.45 14.92 22.46
CA TRP A 16 -34.34 14.86 21.51
C TRP A 16 -33.19 15.69 22.05
N GLY A 17 -32.49 15.14 23.05
CA GLY A 17 -31.15 15.57 23.41
C GLY A 17 -30.26 15.46 22.19
N VAL A 18 -29.75 16.60 21.76
CA VAL A 18 -28.82 16.75 20.64
C VAL A 18 -27.50 16.09 21.05
N PHE A 19 -27.37 14.78 20.84
CA PHE A 19 -26.12 14.08 21.09
C PHE A 19 -25.23 14.14 19.87
N GLY A 20 -24.25 15.03 19.97
CA GLY A 20 -22.89 14.80 19.51
C GLY A 20 -22.69 14.89 18.01
N GLU A 21 -22.11 16.01 17.58
CA GLU A 21 -21.33 16.12 16.36
C GLU A 21 -20.53 14.83 16.14
N GLY A 22 -20.77 14.18 15.00
CA GLY A 22 -20.05 13.00 14.59
C GLY A 22 -18.57 13.30 14.57
N ARG A 23 -17.86 12.85 15.60
CA ARG A 23 -16.40 12.85 15.66
C ARG A 23 -15.94 11.97 14.51
N MET A 24 -15.62 12.58 13.37
CA MET A 24 -14.98 11.89 12.25
C MET A 24 -13.85 11.06 12.84
N ALA A 25 -13.96 9.73 12.77
CA ALA A 25 -12.97 8.86 13.35
C ALA A 25 -11.61 9.23 12.74
N MET A 26 -10.72 9.81 13.55
CA MET A 26 -9.40 10.23 13.06
C MET A 26 -8.67 8.99 12.54
N ALA A 27 -8.10 9.11 11.34
CA ALA A 27 -7.33 8.02 10.78
C ALA A 27 -6.19 7.64 11.73
N GLU A 28 -5.99 6.35 11.95
CA GLU A 28 -4.87 5.85 12.73
C GLU A 28 -3.56 6.06 11.99
N ARG A 29 -2.46 6.30 12.73
CA ARG A 29 -1.10 6.44 12.15
C ARG A 29 -0.52 5.08 11.76
N ASN A 30 -1.16 4.41 10.81
CA ASN A 30 -0.78 3.09 10.30
C ASN A 30 -0.94 2.99 8.77
N ARG A 31 -1.11 4.11 8.07
CA ARG A 31 -1.13 4.16 6.61
C ARG A 31 0.26 4.41 6.09
N VAL A 32 0.65 3.65 5.06
CA VAL A 32 1.96 3.80 4.43
C VAL A 32 1.84 4.58 3.12
N THR A 33 2.63 5.64 2.98
CA THR A 33 2.75 6.40 1.73
C THR A 33 3.66 5.67 0.72
N PRO A 34 3.66 6.05 -0.57
CA PRO A 34 4.61 5.51 -1.55
C PRO A 34 6.08 5.70 -1.13
N LEU A 35 6.36 6.83 -0.46
CA LEU A 35 7.69 7.17 0.08
C LEU A 35 8.04 6.38 1.35
N GLY A 36 7.09 5.59 1.86
CA GLY A 36 7.24 4.66 2.97
C GLY A 36 6.94 5.26 4.33
N ASP A 37 6.57 6.53 4.41
CA ASP A 37 6.18 7.19 5.65
C ASP A 37 4.92 6.56 6.25
N ILE A 38 4.82 6.62 7.58
CA ILE A 38 3.65 6.10 8.31
C ILE A 38 2.85 7.29 8.83
N GLU A 39 1.67 7.48 8.27
CA GLU A 39 0.82 8.66 8.46
C GLU A 39 -0.59 8.28 8.92
N ALA A 40 -1.28 9.27 9.46
CA ALA A 40 -2.70 9.24 9.80
C ALA A 40 -3.50 9.91 8.67
N ILE A 41 -3.87 9.16 7.65
CA ILE A 41 -4.60 9.67 6.46
C ILE A 41 -5.87 8.86 6.20
N PRO A 42 -6.93 9.47 5.62
CA PRO A 42 -8.25 8.84 5.52
C PRO A 42 -8.32 7.68 4.52
N LEU A 43 -7.33 7.52 3.64
CA LEU A 43 -7.31 6.44 2.65
C LEU A 43 -7.47 5.07 3.32
N ARG A 44 -8.46 4.32 2.84
CA ARG A 44 -8.65 2.93 3.21
C ARG A 44 -7.62 2.09 2.49
N GLY A 45 -6.99 1.16 3.21
CA GLY A 45 -6.03 0.27 2.58
C GLY A 45 -6.72 -0.91 1.90
N ALA A 46 -6.38 -1.20 0.65
CA ALA A 46 -6.73 -2.45 -0.01
C ALA A 46 -5.83 -3.62 0.44
N TRP A 47 -4.66 -3.32 1.01
CA TRP A 47 -3.72 -4.31 1.55
C TRP A 47 -3.26 -3.93 2.95
N THR A 48 -2.85 -4.94 3.72
CA THR A 48 -2.10 -4.75 4.97
C THR A 48 -0.66 -5.20 4.81
N GLY A 49 0.16 -5.12 5.86
CA GLY A 49 1.53 -5.60 5.84
C GLY A 49 2.24 -5.28 7.15
N ASN A 50 3.54 -5.55 7.19
CA ASN A 50 4.35 -5.27 8.35
C ASN A 50 5.78 -4.89 7.99
N ARG A 51 6.45 -4.25 8.96
CA ARG A 51 7.90 -4.02 8.99
C ARG A 51 8.48 -4.43 10.36
N GLY A 52 7.84 -5.39 11.02
CA GLY A 52 8.09 -5.77 12.41
C GLY A 52 7.32 -4.94 13.46
N ILE A 53 7.86 -4.87 14.68
CA ILE A 53 7.25 -4.18 15.84
C ILE A 53 7.72 -2.72 15.86
N LEU A 54 6.84 -1.80 15.46
CA LEU A 54 7.17 -0.38 15.28
C LEU A 54 6.63 0.54 16.36
N HIS A 55 5.74 0.05 17.22
CA HIS A 55 4.98 0.89 18.14
C HIS A 55 5.33 0.67 19.60
N ALA A 56 5.14 1.73 20.39
CA ALA A 56 4.97 1.69 21.83
C ALA A 56 3.58 2.27 22.14
N GLY A 57 2.67 1.44 22.66
CA GLY A 57 1.25 1.80 22.70
C GLY A 57 0.71 2.09 21.29
N ARG A 58 0.21 3.31 21.05
CA ARG A 58 -0.31 3.74 19.74
C ARG A 58 0.68 4.60 18.95
N GLU A 59 1.86 4.86 19.51
CA GLU A 59 2.87 5.71 18.89
C GLU A 59 3.83 4.88 18.04
N ILE A 60 4.09 5.33 16.80
CA ILE A 60 5.13 4.78 15.94
C ILE A 60 6.49 5.33 16.40
N VAL A 61 7.34 4.47 16.96
CA VAL A 61 8.64 4.85 17.55
C VAL A 61 9.84 4.44 16.71
N ARG A 62 9.62 3.76 15.58
CA ARG A 62 10.68 3.39 14.62
C ARG A 62 10.11 3.14 13.23
N TYR A 63 10.97 3.26 12.22
CA TYR A 63 10.58 3.10 10.81
C TYR A 63 10.48 1.63 10.36
N HIS A 64 11.37 0.76 10.87
CA HIS A 64 11.32 -0.69 10.70
C HIS A 64 12.05 -1.41 11.84
N ALA A 65 11.75 -2.69 12.03
CA ALA A 65 12.43 -3.58 12.98
C ALA A 65 13.08 -4.80 12.31
N SER A 66 12.86 -5.01 11.01
CA SER A 66 13.47 -6.09 10.23
C SER A 66 13.57 -5.71 8.74
N ASP A 67 14.18 -6.59 7.95
CA ASP A 67 14.19 -6.50 6.49
C ASP A 67 12.98 -7.18 5.81
N LEU A 68 12.16 -7.90 6.58
CA LEU A 68 10.94 -8.59 6.14
C LEU A 68 9.80 -7.59 5.98
N TRP A 69 9.78 -6.93 4.83
CA TRP A 69 8.73 -6.00 4.44
C TRP A 69 7.80 -6.71 3.48
N ILE A 70 6.61 -7.07 3.96
CA ILE A 70 5.63 -7.83 3.19
C ILE A 70 4.30 -7.11 3.11
N THR A 71 3.65 -7.21 1.96
CA THR A 71 2.24 -6.85 1.75
C THR A 71 1.39 -8.11 1.85
N CYS A 72 0.34 -8.04 2.65
CA CYS A 72 -0.54 -9.12 3.06
C CYS A 72 -1.98 -8.83 2.63
N ALA A 73 -2.76 -9.89 2.37
CA ALA A 73 -4.21 -9.77 2.20
C ALA A 73 -4.84 -9.28 3.51
N LEU A 74 -5.93 -8.51 3.41
CA LEU A 74 -6.69 -8.03 4.57
C LEU A 74 -7.36 -9.18 5.32
N GLU A 75 -7.79 -10.21 4.60
CA GLU A 75 -8.49 -11.36 5.15
C GLU A 75 -7.74 -12.64 4.77
N PHE A 76 -7.50 -13.50 5.77
CA PHE A 76 -6.87 -14.79 5.54
C PHE A 76 -7.33 -15.80 6.58
N ARG A 77 -8.06 -16.85 6.14
CA ARG A 77 -8.51 -17.97 6.98
C ARG A 77 -9.28 -17.53 8.25
N GLY A 78 -10.08 -16.47 8.15
CA GLY A 78 -10.82 -15.91 9.30
C GLY A 78 -9.94 -15.39 10.44
N ARG A 79 -8.62 -15.24 10.23
CA ARG A 79 -7.72 -14.73 11.25
C ARG A 79 -7.99 -13.24 11.46
N TRP A 80 -8.22 -12.87 12.71
CA TRP A 80 -8.31 -11.48 13.13
C TRP A 80 -7.15 -11.16 14.08
N ASN A 81 -6.65 -9.94 13.99
CA ASN A 81 -5.64 -9.43 14.90
C ASN A 81 -5.99 -8.02 15.32
N GLU A 82 -5.83 -7.77 16.62
CA GLU A 82 -5.99 -6.44 17.19
C GLU A 82 -4.79 -5.55 16.79
N GLN A 83 -5.09 -4.35 16.32
CA GLN A 83 -4.11 -3.31 16.05
C GLN A 83 -3.50 -2.81 17.37
N TRP A 84 -2.20 -2.46 17.37
CA TRP A 84 -1.47 -1.90 18.54
C TRP A 84 -1.24 -2.87 19.71
N ARG A 85 -1.34 -4.20 19.50
CA ARG A 85 -0.99 -5.15 20.55
C ARG A 85 0.49 -5.07 20.92
N PRO A 86 0.83 -4.92 22.21
CA PRO A 86 2.21 -4.95 22.68
C PRO A 86 2.94 -6.23 22.25
N HIS A 87 4.21 -6.10 21.89
CA HIS A 87 5.07 -7.22 21.46
C HIS A 87 4.51 -8.02 20.27
N ARG A 88 3.70 -7.38 19.41
CA ARG A 88 3.25 -7.92 18.13
C ARG A 88 3.61 -6.97 17.00
N PHE A 89 3.77 -7.52 15.80
CA PHE A 89 4.12 -6.70 14.65
C PHE A 89 3.03 -5.64 14.41
N THR A 90 3.45 -4.49 13.91
CA THR A 90 2.54 -3.39 13.63
C THR A 90 1.87 -3.64 12.30
N PHE A 91 0.55 -3.78 12.29
CA PHE A 91 -0.22 -3.80 11.06
C PHE A 91 -0.13 -2.42 10.42
N LEU A 92 0.33 -2.42 9.18
CA LEU A 92 0.37 -1.27 8.29
C LEU A 92 -0.65 -1.49 7.18
N TYR A 93 -1.11 -0.41 6.56
CA TYR A 93 -2.10 -0.47 5.49
C TYR A 93 -1.66 0.37 4.29
N PHE A 94 -1.89 -0.15 3.11
CA PHE A 94 -1.51 0.47 1.84
C PHE A 94 -2.75 0.73 1.02
N HIS A 95 -2.83 1.93 0.44
CA HIS A 95 -3.92 2.33 -0.46
C HIS A 95 -4.22 1.23 -1.48
N ASP A 96 -3.18 0.78 -2.19
CA ASP A 96 -3.20 -0.35 -3.10
C ASP A 96 -1.86 -1.09 -3.11
N GLU A 97 -1.70 -2.06 -4.01
CA GLU A 97 -0.47 -2.86 -4.09
C GLU A 97 0.70 -2.04 -4.61
N ALA A 98 0.47 -1.16 -5.60
CA ALA A 98 1.50 -0.30 -6.16
C ALA A 98 2.13 0.60 -5.09
N VAL A 99 1.34 1.14 -4.16
CA VAL A 99 1.86 1.88 -2.99
C VAL A 99 2.70 0.97 -2.09
N SER A 100 2.28 -0.27 -1.86
CA SER A 100 3.07 -1.22 -1.05
C SER A 100 4.42 -1.57 -1.69
N PHE A 101 4.43 -1.72 -3.01
CA PHE A 101 5.59 -2.00 -3.84
C PHE A 101 6.53 -0.80 -3.92
N ALA A 102 5.97 0.39 -4.11
CA ALA A 102 6.69 1.65 -4.00
C ALA A 102 7.37 1.74 -2.65
N ALA A 103 6.66 1.48 -1.54
CA ALA A 103 7.23 1.43 -0.20
C ALA A 103 8.26 0.31 0.02
N GLY A 104 8.47 -0.59 -0.94
CA GLY A 104 9.49 -1.64 -0.92
C GLY A 104 9.07 -2.95 -0.27
N HIS A 105 7.77 -3.25 -0.25
CA HIS A 105 7.24 -4.53 0.21
C HIS A 105 7.12 -5.49 -0.97
N ARG A 106 7.35 -6.77 -0.71
CA ARG A 106 6.99 -7.86 -1.64
C ARG A 106 5.72 -8.58 -1.18
N PRO A 107 5.05 -9.36 -2.03
CA PRO A 107 3.93 -10.19 -1.60
C PRO A 107 4.30 -11.16 -0.48
N CYS A 108 3.38 -11.35 0.46
CA CYS A 108 3.50 -12.32 1.53
C CYS A 108 3.41 -13.77 1.00
N GLY A 109 4.37 -14.61 1.39
CA GLY A 109 4.40 -16.02 0.98
C GLY A 109 3.38 -16.93 1.67
N GLU A 110 2.59 -16.41 2.62
CA GLU A 110 1.53 -17.18 3.28
C GLU A 110 0.15 -16.81 2.74
N CYS A 111 -0.31 -15.59 3.03
CA CYS A 111 -1.67 -15.15 2.68
C CYS A 111 -1.83 -14.70 1.22
N ARG A 112 -0.72 -14.41 0.53
CA ARG A 112 -0.70 -14.00 -0.88
C ARG A 112 0.12 -14.96 -1.74
N TRP A 113 0.06 -16.27 -1.46
CA TRP A 113 0.91 -17.30 -2.08
C TRP A 113 0.95 -17.23 -3.62
N GLY A 114 -0.20 -17.08 -4.29
CA GLY A 114 -0.26 -16.96 -5.75
C GLY A 114 0.51 -15.74 -6.27
N ALA A 115 0.27 -14.57 -5.67
CA ALA A 115 1.00 -13.34 -5.97
C ALA A 115 2.50 -13.45 -5.64
N TYR A 116 2.86 -14.10 -4.53
CA TYR A 116 4.26 -14.36 -4.17
C TYR A 116 4.98 -15.22 -5.22
N ARG A 117 4.35 -16.28 -5.72
CA ARG A 117 4.90 -17.08 -6.82
C ARG A 117 5.04 -16.30 -8.11
N ALA A 118 4.00 -15.55 -8.51
CA ALA A 118 4.05 -14.71 -9.70
C ALA A 118 5.18 -13.68 -9.62
N TYR A 119 5.36 -13.05 -8.45
CA TYR A 119 6.43 -12.09 -8.20
C TYR A 119 7.82 -12.74 -8.34
N ARG A 120 8.03 -13.95 -7.80
CA ARG A 120 9.30 -14.70 -7.94
C ARG A 120 9.59 -15.10 -9.38
N ALA A 121 8.58 -15.59 -10.08
CA ALA A 121 8.71 -15.99 -11.48
C ALA A 121 9.08 -14.80 -12.37
N ALA A 122 8.37 -13.67 -12.21
CA ALA A 122 8.66 -12.42 -12.92
C ALA A 122 10.07 -11.88 -12.58
N TRP A 123 10.50 -12.02 -11.31
CA TRP A 123 11.85 -11.64 -10.90
C TRP A 123 12.92 -12.46 -11.62
N ALA A 124 12.74 -13.79 -11.67
CA ALA A 124 13.66 -14.68 -12.36
C ALA A 124 13.67 -14.43 -13.88
N ALA A 125 12.51 -14.11 -14.47
CA ALA A 125 12.41 -13.81 -15.90
C ALA A 125 13.28 -12.59 -16.32
N GLU A 126 13.38 -11.57 -15.47
CA GLU A 126 14.13 -10.34 -15.79
C GLU A 126 15.60 -10.40 -15.40
N PHE A 127 15.94 -11.02 -14.27
CA PHE A 127 17.33 -11.12 -13.81
C PHE A 127 18.05 -12.37 -14.34
N GLY A 128 17.32 -13.31 -14.92
CA GLY A 128 17.81 -14.64 -15.26
C GLY A 128 18.05 -15.51 -14.02
N GLY A 129 18.16 -16.83 -14.24
CA GLY A 129 18.43 -17.81 -13.19
C GLY A 129 17.18 -18.30 -12.45
N ASP A 130 17.40 -18.86 -11.27
CA ASP A 130 16.35 -19.49 -10.47
C ASP A 130 15.47 -18.47 -9.73
N GLU A 131 14.25 -18.91 -9.36
CA GLU A 131 13.36 -18.11 -8.51
C GLU A 131 14.01 -17.78 -7.15
N PRO A 132 14.18 -16.50 -6.79
CA PRO A 132 14.89 -16.12 -5.57
C PRO A 132 14.14 -16.57 -4.32
N SER A 133 14.88 -16.91 -3.27
CA SER A 133 14.29 -17.16 -1.95
C SER A 133 13.73 -15.88 -1.33
N ALA A 134 12.86 -16.04 -0.32
CA ALA A 134 12.34 -14.93 0.47
C ALA A 134 13.46 -14.07 1.09
N LYS A 135 14.54 -14.70 1.53
CA LYS A 135 15.68 -14.03 2.17
C LYS A 135 16.48 -13.20 1.17
N GLU A 136 16.67 -13.71 -0.04
CA GLU A 136 17.37 -12.99 -1.11
C GLU A 136 16.57 -11.77 -1.57
N MET A 137 15.27 -11.93 -1.80
CA MET A 137 14.38 -10.81 -2.11
C MET A 137 14.40 -9.75 -1.00
N ASN A 138 14.26 -10.15 0.27
CA ASN A 138 14.28 -9.21 1.39
C ASN A 138 15.59 -8.41 1.43
N ARG A 139 16.74 -9.09 1.32
CA ARG A 139 18.07 -8.46 1.36
C ARG A 139 18.24 -7.45 0.22
N ARG A 140 17.87 -7.85 -1.01
CA ARG A 140 18.01 -6.99 -2.19
C ARG A 140 17.06 -5.79 -2.13
N LEU A 141 15.79 -6.02 -1.83
CA LEU A 141 14.82 -4.92 -1.63
C LEU A 141 15.22 -3.99 -0.47
N HIS A 142 15.91 -4.50 0.56
CA HIS A 142 16.38 -3.66 1.66
C HIS A 142 17.48 -2.69 1.22
N ALA A 143 18.45 -3.17 0.44
CA ALA A 143 19.51 -2.34 -0.14
C ALA A 143 18.98 -1.34 -1.20
N GLU A 144 17.85 -1.65 -1.82
CA GLU A 144 17.20 -0.79 -2.80
C GLU A 144 16.30 0.28 -2.16
N ARG A 145 15.75 0.06 -0.96
CA ARG A 145 14.84 1.03 -0.32
C ARG A 145 15.52 2.02 0.64
N ILE A 146 16.67 1.67 1.22
CA ILE A 146 17.36 2.50 2.23
C ILE A 146 18.84 2.65 1.87
N VAL A 147 19.37 3.87 2.01
CA VAL A 147 20.81 4.12 1.88
C VAL A 147 21.53 3.44 3.05
N ARG A 148 22.49 2.56 2.72
CA ARG A 148 23.23 1.74 3.69
C ARG A 148 23.78 2.58 4.86
N GLY A 149 23.53 2.11 6.09
CA GLY A 149 24.00 2.78 7.30
C GLY A 149 23.18 4.00 7.72
N THR A 150 22.06 4.27 7.04
CA THR A 150 21.17 5.41 7.36
C THR A 150 19.71 4.94 7.43
N HIS A 151 18.81 5.84 7.83
CA HIS A 151 17.36 5.68 7.63
C HIS A 151 16.83 6.43 6.41
N ARG A 152 17.72 7.03 5.61
CA ARG A 152 17.33 7.82 4.45
C ARG A 152 16.83 6.89 3.36
N ARG A 153 15.68 7.26 2.80
CA ARG A 153 15.10 6.60 1.63
C ARG A 153 16.06 6.65 0.45
N ARG A 154 16.10 5.59 -0.33
CA ARG A 154 16.84 5.54 -1.60
C ARG A 154 15.87 5.64 -2.77
N PHE A 155 16.16 6.56 -3.68
CA PHE A 155 15.53 6.67 -4.99
C PHE A 155 16.53 6.29 -6.08
N HIS A 156 16.04 5.99 -7.28
CA HIS A 156 16.86 5.46 -8.37
C HIS A 156 16.55 6.20 -9.66
N GLU A 157 17.57 6.56 -10.43
CA GLU A 157 17.36 7.14 -11.75
C GLU A 157 17.17 6.03 -12.78
N LEU A 158 16.02 6.02 -13.45
CA LEU A 158 15.73 5.11 -14.57
C LEU A 158 15.21 5.91 -15.76
N PRO A 159 15.44 5.47 -17.01
CA PRO A 159 14.93 6.19 -18.18
C PRO A 159 13.40 6.26 -18.14
N TRP A 160 12.85 7.42 -18.53
CA TRP A 160 11.40 7.55 -18.70
C TRP A 160 10.85 6.54 -19.70
N PRO A 161 11.43 6.31 -20.89
CA PRO A 161 11.00 5.23 -21.76
C PRO A 161 11.13 3.84 -21.10
N GLY A 162 10.05 3.05 -21.16
CA GLY A 162 10.09 1.65 -20.70
C GLY A 162 9.88 1.43 -19.19
N LEU A 163 9.57 2.46 -18.40
CA LEU A 163 8.97 2.26 -17.08
C LEU A 163 7.59 1.57 -17.23
N PRO A 164 7.36 0.43 -16.55
CA PRO A 164 6.10 -0.27 -16.57
C PRO A 164 5.06 0.40 -15.66
N ASP A 165 3.78 0.13 -15.95
CA ASP A 165 2.66 0.60 -15.14
C ASP A 165 2.77 0.13 -13.69
N GLY A 166 2.30 0.97 -12.76
CA GLY A 166 2.44 0.75 -11.32
C GLY A 166 3.80 1.13 -10.73
N THR A 167 4.76 1.58 -11.56
CA THR A 167 6.01 2.16 -11.08
C THR A 167 5.74 3.54 -10.47
N PHE A 168 6.14 3.75 -9.22
CA PHE A 168 6.10 5.07 -8.59
C PHE A 168 7.38 5.85 -8.87
N VAL A 169 7.21 7.13 -9.19
CA VAL A 169 8.24 8.11 -9.51
C VAL A 169 7.97 9.41 -8.74
N LEU A 170 8.97 10.29 -8.66
CA LEU A 170 8.80 11.66 -8.22
C LEU A 170 8.71 12.57 -9.44
N VAL A 171 7.64 13.35 -9.51
CA VAL A 171 7.44 14.42 -10.50
C VAL A 171 7.31 15.72 -9.72
N ASP A 172 8.28 16.62 -9.87
CA ASP A 172 8.35 17.87 -9.10
C ASP A 172 8.28 17.63 -7.56
N GLY A 173 8.88 16.53 -7.09
CA GLY A 173 8.86 16.11 -5.68
C GLY A 173 7.57 15.42 -5.22
N VAL A 174 6.60 15.22 -6.12
CA VAL A 174 5.31 14.58 -5.81
C VAL A 174 5.32 13.11 -6.23
N PRO A 175 4.97 12.16 -5.34
CA PRO A 175 4.86 10.76 -5.70
C PRO A 175 3.74 10.57 -6.71
N SER A 176 4.08 10.01 -7.87
CA SER A 176 3.17 9.76 -8.97
C SER A 176 3.37 8.33 -9.50
N VAL A 177 2.30 7.68 -9.93
CA VAL A 177 2.36 6.34 -10.52
C VAL A 177 2.35 6.43 -12.04
N VAL A 178 3.19 5.63 -12.69
CA VAL A 178 3.17 5.43 -14.14
C VAL A 178 1.93 4.62 -14.51
N LEU A 179 1.16 5.11 -15.49
CA LEU A 179 0.02 4.42 -16.05
C LEU A 179 -0.11 4.76 -17.55
N GLY A 180 0.20 3.79 -18.40
CA GLY A 180 0.21 3.95 -19.85
C GLY A 180 1.09 5.12 -20.29
N SER A 181 0.46 6.07 -20.98
CA SER A 181 1.09 7.29 -21.49
C SER A 181 1.17 8.44 -20.48
N CYS A 182 0.74 8.20 -19.24
CA CYS A 182 0.59 9.21 -18.21
C CYS A 182 1.35 8.88 -16.93
N VAL A 183 1.49 9.90 -16.09
CA VAL A 183 1.85 9.81 -14.68
C VAL A 183 0.70 10.41 -13.87
N VAL A 184 0.25 9.69 -12.84
CA VAL A 184 -0.90 10.08 -12.03
C VAL A 184 -0.43 10.35 -10.61
N GLU A 185 -0.67 11.57 -10.14
CA GLU A 185 -0.31 12.00 -8.81
C GLU A 185 -1.00 11.14 -7.74
N TRP A 186 -0.26 10.74 -6.70
CA TRP A 186 -0.82 10.13 -5.51
C TRP A 186 -0.91 11.15 -4.39
N THR A 187 -2.09 11.26 -3.79
CA THR A 187 -2.38 12.18 -2.67
C THR A 187 -2.84 11.41 -1.44
N ARG A 188 -2.97 12.11 -0.32
CA ARG A 188 -3.50 11.55 0.94
C ARG A 188 -5.00 11.25 0.90
N THR A 189 -5.65 11.56 -0.22
CA THR A 189 -7.08 11.32 -0.48
C THR A 189 -7.32 10.44 -1.70
N GLY A 190 -6.27 9.94 -2.35
CA GLY A 190 -6.37 9.02 -3.50
C GLY A 190 -5.53 9.45 -4.69
N TYR A 191 -5.72 8.79 -5.83
CA TYR A 191 -5.10 9.23 -7.08
C TYR A 191 -5.77 10.50 -7.60
N GLY A 192 -4.95 11.47 -7.98
CA GLY A 192 -5.38 12.79 -8.40
C GLY A 192 -5.16 13.03 -9.88
N ARG A 193 -4.48 14.14 -10.19
CA ARG A 193 -4.32 14.62 -11.56
C ARG A 193 -3.39 13.71 -12.37
N ALA A 194 -3.86 13.30 -13.54
CA ALA A 194 -3.02 12.70 -14.58
C ALA A 194 -2.29 13.79 -15.38
N ARG A 195 -1.04 13.54 -15.74
CA ARG A 195 -0.22 14.37 -16.64
C ARG A 195 0.45 13.49 -17.69
N PRO A 196 0.74 14.03 -18.89
CA PRO A 196 1.52 13.30 -19.88
C PRO A 196 2.87 12.85 -19.29
N ARG A 197 3.21 11.59 -19.53
CA ARG A 197 4.52 11.04 -19.16
C ARG A 197 5.60 11.68 -20.04
N PRO A 198 6.74 12.10 -19.46
CA PRO A 198 7.87 12.56 -20.26
C PRO A 198 8.36 11.46 -21.23
N ALA A 199 8.60 11.82 -22.48
CA ALA A 199 9.06 10.87 -23.50
C ALA A 199 10.57 10.59 -23.48
N ARG A 200 11.35 11.38 -22.73
CA ARG A 200 12.82 11.31 -22.67
C ARG A 200 13.35 11.74 -21.31
N GLY A 201 14.63 11.48 -21.06
CA GLY A 201 15.31 11.80 -19.81
C GLY A 201 15.17 10.69 -18.76
N ALA A 202 15.62 10.99 -17.54
CA ALA A 202 15.53 10.09 -16.40
C ALA A 202 14.35 10.49 -15.50
N ALA A 203 13.67 9.49 -14.96
CA ALA A 203 12.74 9.61 -13.86
C ALA A 203 13.46 9.30 -12.55
N GLU A 204 13.14 10.04 -11.49
CA GLU A 204 13.50 9.67 -10.13
C GLU A 204 12.48 8.65 -9.62
N VAL A 205 12.89 7.37 -9.55
CA VAL A 205 12.04 6.23 -9.25
C VAL A 205 12.04 5.90 -7.77
N VAL A 206 10.83 5.78 -7.21
CA VAL A 206 10.56 5.43 -5.80
C VAL A 206 10.46 3.92 -5.62
N THR A 207 9.86 3.22 -6.58
CA THR A 207 9.74 1.76 -6.57
C THR A 207 11.12 1.11 -6.68
N PRO A 208 11.47 0.14 -5.81
CA PRO A 208 12.76 -0.55 -5.90
C PRO A 208 13.01 -1.14 -7.30
N PRO A 209 14.23 -1.01 -7.87
CA PRO A 209 14.55 -1.50 -9.21
C PRO A 209 14.20 -2.97 -9.45
N SER A 210 14.31 -3.83 -8.43
CA SER A 210 13.91 -5.23 -8.58
C SER A 210 12.40 -5.39 -8.71
N THR A 211 11.61 -4.55 -8.03
CA THR A 211 10.16 -4.53 -8.24
C THR A 211 9.81 -3.93 -9.60
N VAL A 212 10.54 -2.91 -10.07
CA VAL A 212 10.36 -2.37 -11.43
C VAL A 212 10.60 -3.45 -12.49
N ALA A 213 11.63 -4.29 -12.31
CA ALA A 213 11.85 -5.45 -13.16
C ALA A 213 10.65 -6.42 -13.11
N VAL A 214 10.18 -6.80 -11.92
CA VAL A 214 8.98 -7.65 -11.79
C VAL A 214 7.76 -7.09 -12.51
N LEU A 215 7.52 -5.77 -12.45
CA LEU A 215 6.43 -5.12 -13.18
C LEU A 215 6.64 -5.19 -14.70
N ARG A 216 7.89 -5.04 -15.17
CA ARG A 216 8.25 -5.15 -16.59
C ARG A 216 8.01 -6.55 -17.16
N ALA A 217 8.23 -7.58 -16.36
CA ALA A 217 7.88 -8.97 -16.68
C ALA A 217 6.36 -9.26 -16.67
N GLY A 218 5.52 -8.24 -16.46
CA GLY A 218 4.07 -8.37 -16.56
C GLY A 218 3.38 -8.82 -15.27
N TYR A 219 4.01 -8.64 -14.10
CA TYR A 219 3.30 -8.86 -12.84
C TYR A 219 2.07 -7.94 -12.75
N PRO A 220 0.86 -8.48 -12.53
CA PRO A 220 -0.38 -7.72 -12.57
C PRO A 220 -0.61 -6.99 -11.24
N VAL A 221 0.14 -5.91 -11.02
CA VAL A 221 0.04 -5.11 -9.80
C VAL A 221 -1.35 -4.50 -9.67
N GLN A 222 -1.93 -4.59 -8.47
CA GLN A 222 -3.22 -3.95 -8.20
C GLN A 222 -3.04 -2.45 -7.94
N LEU A 223 -3.74 -1.66 -8.74
CA LEU A 223 -3.99 -0.24 -8.55
C LEU A 223 -5.44 -0.04 -8.10
N ASP A 224 -5.70 0.99 -7.31
CA ASP A 224 -7.07 1.31 -6.88
C ASP A 224 -8.03 1.43 -8.07
N GLY A 225 -9.25 0.88 -7.93
CA GLY A 225 -10.19 0.70 -9.05
C GLY A 225 -10.78 2.00 -9.60
N GLU A 226 -10.69 3.09 -8.84
CA GLU A 226 -11.02 4.45 -9.33
C GLU A 226 -9.99 4.95 -10.34
N LEU A 227 -8.77 4.39 -10.33
CA LEU A 227 -7.76 4.59 -11.35
C LEU A 227 -8.05 3.66 -12.54
N ASP A 228 -9.00 4.06 -13.40
CA ASP A 228 -9.39 3.27 -14.56
C ASP A 228 -8.29 3.27 -15.63
N ILE A 229 -7.52 2.18 -15.66
CA ILE A 229 -6.45 1.91 -16.64
C ILE A 229 -6.94 1.91 -18.10
N ARG A 230 -8.26 1.86 -18.35
CA ARG A 230 -8.86 1.87 -19.70
C ARG A 230 -9.28 3.26 -20.16
N LYS A 231 -9.17 4.29 -19.31
CA LYS A 231 -9.56 5.68 -19.60
C LYS A 231 -8.36 6.63 -19.76
N VAL A 232 -7.13 6.11 -19.73
CA VAL A 232 -5.87 6.86 -19.81
C VAL A 232 -5.08 6.44 -21.04
#